data_AF-A0A167D7M2-F1
#
_entry.id   AF-A0A167D7M2-F1
#
_cell.length_a   1.000
_cell.length_b   1.000
_cell.length_c   1.000
_cell.angle_alpha   90.00
_cell.angle_beta   90.00
_cell.angle_gamma   90.00
#
_symmetry.space_group_name_H-M   'P 1'
#
loop_
_entity.id
_entity.type
_entity.pdbx_description
1 polymer ?
#
loop_
_entity_poly.entity_id
_entity_poly.type
_entity_poly.pdbx_seq_one_letter_code
_entity_poly.pdbx_strand_id
1 'polypeptide(L)'
;MDITAVNAYFGQAGAYIIQDPDEYALGLPSTYGVNDIPLVLSSKQYNKDGTLFSPAYETDSLYGDVVHPWPFFKVEPQKYRLRFLNAAVSRSFVL
;
A
#
# COMPACT_ATOMS: atom_id res chain seq x y z
N MET A 1 4.34 -8.04 23.31
CA MET A 1 4.74 -8.24 21.89
C MET A 1 3.78 -9.30 21.39
N ASP A 2 2.89 -9.01 20.41
CA ASP A 2 1.88 -9.94 19.81
C ASP A 2 0.84 -9.18 18.93
N ILE A 3 0.89 -7.85 18.87
CA ILE A 3 -0.13 -7.00 18.23
C ILE A 3 0.32 -6.34 16.92
N THR A 4 1.36 -6.86 16.26
CA THR A 4 1.90 -6.27 15.03
C THR A 4 0.85 -6.20 13.92
N ALA A 5 0.09 -7.29 13.70
CA ALA A 5 -0.98 -7.33 12.71
C ALA A 5 -2.04 -6.25 12.98
N VAL A 6 -2.45 -6.11 14.24
CA VAL A 6 -3.40 -5.08 14.70
C VAL A 6 -2.86 -3.67 14.43
N ASN A 7 -1.63 -3.39 14.85
CA ASN A 7 -1.00 -2.08 14.71
C ASN A 7 -0.85 -1.66 13.24
N ALA A 8 -0.34 -2.57 12.39
CA ALA A 8 -0.19 -2.32 10.96
C ALA A 8 -1.56 -2.15 10.27
N TYR A 9 -2.54 -3.00 10.60
CA TYR A 9 -3.90 -2.92 10.06
C TYR A 9 -4.59 -1.58 10.36
N PHE A 10 -4.37 -1.03 11.55
CA PHE A 10 -4.88 0.29 11.94
C PHE A 10 -4.02 1.47 11.47
N GLY A 11 -2.94 1.22 10.71
CA GLY A 11 -2.27 2.26 9.92
C GLY A 11 -0.83 2.58 10.31
N GLN A 12 -0.21 1.83 11.21
CA GLN A 12 1.22 2.00 11.54
C GLN A 12 2.11 1.35 10.47
N ALA A 13 2.00 1.81 9.22
CA ALA A 13 2.82 1.39 8.10
C ALA A 13 3.06 2.57 7.16
N GLY A 14 4.28 2.71 6.64
CA GLY A 14 4.65 3.78 5.71
C GLY A 14 5.86 3.38 4.87
N ALA A 15 5.95 3.95 3.68
CA ALA A 15 7.12 3.80 2.84
C ALA A 15 8.19 4.84 3.21
N TYR A 16 9.45 4.43 3.20
CA TYR A 16 10.60 5.31 3.34
C TYR A 16 11.48 5.14 2.10
N ILE A 17 11.59 6.18 1.28
CA ILE A 17 12.32 6.12 0.01
C ILE A 17 13.73 6.66 0.24
N ILE A 18 14.72 5.79 0.05
CA ILE A 18 16.14 6.17 0.05
C ILE A 18 16.52 6.52 -1.39
N GLN A 19 17.18 7.65 -1.58
CA GLN A 19 17.60 8.16 -2.88
C GLN A 19 19.13 8.22 -2.94
N ASP A 20 19.68 7.91 -4.11
CA ASP A 20 21.09 8.01 -4.43
C ASP A 20 21.26 8.99 -5.60
N PRO A 21 22.15 10.00 -5.52
CA PRO A 21 22.48 10.86 -6.64
C PRO A 21 22.82 10.13 -7.95
N ASP A 22 23.45 8.96 -7.88
CA ASP A 22 23.81 8.18 -9.06
C ASP A 22 22.56 7.61 -9.78
N GLU A 23 21.43 7.45 -9.08
CA GLU A 23 20.16 7.01 -9.68
C GLU A 23 19.65 8.01 -10.73
N TYR A 24 19.95 9.31 -10.57
CA TYR A 24 19.48 10.34 -11.50
C TYR A 24 20.06 10.17 -12.91
N ALA A 25 21.26 9.58 -13.04
CA ALA A 25 21.89 9.33 -14.33
C ALA A 25 21.10 8.33 -15.21
N LEU A 26 20.21 7.53 -14.61
CA LEU A 26 19.38 6.56 -15.32
C LEU A 26 18.22 7.20 -16.09
N GLY A 27 17.90 8.48 -15.85
CA GLY A 27 16.82 9.19 -16.55
C GLY A 27 15.43 8.59 -16.32
N LEU A 28 15.21 7.94 -15.17
CA LEU A 28 13.91 7.41 -14.76
C LEU A 28 12.94 8.55 -14.40
N PRO A 29 11.60 8.33 -14.50
CA PRO A 29 10.63 9.21 -13.86
C PRO A 29 10.95 9.36 -12.35
N SER A 30 11.05 10.60 -11.88
CA SER A 30 11.66 10.91 -10.58
C SER A 30 10.94 12.00 -9.78
N THR A 31 9.87 12.60 -10.32
CA THR A 31 9.08 13.62 -9.62
C THR A 31 8.00 12.94 -8.78
N TYR A 32 8.23 12.88 -7.47
CA TYR A 32 7.34 12.25 -6.50
C TYR A 32 5.90 12.79 -6.60
N GLY A 33 4.93 11.89 -6.70
CA GLY A 33 3.51 12.21 -6.82
C GLY A 33 3.06 12.70 -8.21
N VAL A 34 4.00 12.92 -9.14
CA VAL A 34 3.69 13.32 -10.52
C VAL A 34 3.91 12.16 -11.47
N ASN A 35 5.14 11.64 -11.54
CA ASN A 35 5.50 10.51 -12.39
C ASN A 35 6.32 9.44 -11.64
N ASP A 36 6.58 9.64 -10.35
CA ASP A 36 7.09 8.65 -9.41
C ASP A 36 6.08 8.45 -8.28
N ILE A 37 5.29 7.39 -8.35
CA ILE A 37 4.06 7.21 -7.58
C ILE A 37 4.20 6.05 -6.57
N PRO A 38 4.07 6.30 -5.26
CA PRO A 38 3.97 5.23 -4.28
C PRO A 38 2.59 4.55 -4.37
N LEU A 39 2.58 3.23 -4.48
CA LEU A 39 1.38 2.40 -4.50
C LEU A 39 1.43 1.42 -3.33
N VAL A 40 0.93 1.89 -2.18
CA VAL A 40 0.84 1.09 -0.96
C VAL A 40 -0.49 0.34 -0.97
N LEU A 41 -0.42 -0.96 -1.23
CA LEU A 41 -1.57 -1.86 -1.30
C LEU A 41 -1.90 -2.37 0.11
N SER A 42 -3.17 -2.30 0.48
CA SER A 42 -3.69 -2.93 1.70
C SER A 42 -5.04 -3.56 1.38
N SER A 43 -5.35 -4.68 2.03
CA SER A 43 -6.68 -5.28 1.97
C SER A 43 -7.27 -5.39 3.38
N LYS A 44 -8.49 -4.88 3.54
CA LYS A 44 -9.17 -4.71 4.83
C LYS A 44 -10.63 -5.16 4.75
N GLN A 45 -11.27 -5.30 5.91
CA GLN A 45 -12.71 -5.55 6.07
C GLN A 45 -13.34 -4.45 6.90
N TYR A 46 -14.59 -4.14 6.58
CA TYR A 46 -15.39 -3.12 7.26
C TYR A 46 -16.65 -3.75 7.85
N ASN A 47 -17.03 -3.29 9.03
CA ASN A 47 -18.30 -3.63 9.66
C ASN A 47 -19.46 -2.91 8.93
N LYS A 48 -20.71 -3.29 9.25
CA LYS A 48 -21.91 -2.70 8.64
C LYS A 48 -22.04 -1.18 8.85
N ASP A 49 -21.43 -0.65 9.90
CA ASP A 49 -21.39 0.78 10.22
C ASP A 49 -20.23 1.53 9.56
N GLY A 50 -19.43 0.85 8.73
CA GLY A 50 -18.27 1.42 8.05
C GLY A 50 -17.01 1.53 8.91
N THR A 51 -17.03 1.05 10.15
CA THR A 51 -15.81 0.94 10.97
C THR A 51 -14.95 -0.24 10.51
N LEU A 52 -13.66 -0.22 10.83
CA LEU A 52 -12.76 -1.32 10.50
C LEU A 52 -13.04 -2.55 11.36
N PHE A 53 -13.09 -3.72 10.73
CA PHE A 53 -13.09 -5.03 11.42
C PHE A 53 -11.81 -5.20 12.24
N SER A 54 -11.88 -5.81 13.43
CA SER A 54 -10.71 -6.01 14.29
C SER A 54 -9.99 -7.32 13.97
N PRO A 55 -8.68 -7.31 13.61
CA PRO A 55 -7.90 -8.53 13.39
C PRO A 55 -7.49 -9.25 14.69
N ALA A 56 -7.81 -8.73 15.87
CA ALA A 56 -7.19 -9.14 17.14
C ALA A 56 -7.38 -10.63 17.49
N TYR A 57 -8.41 -11.28 16.97
CA TYR A 57 -8.72 -12.69 17.25
C TYR A 57 -8.62 -13.59 16.01
N GLU A 58 -8.11 -13.05 14.89
CA GLU A 58 -7.83 -13.87 13.71
C GLU A 58 -6.59 -14.74 13.98
N THR A 59 -6.67 -16.03 13.63
CA THR A 59 -5.63 -17.03 13.94
C THR A 59 -5.10 -17.77 12.72
N ASP A 60 -5.76 -17.61 11.57
CA ASP A 60 -5.32 -18.16 10.29
C ASP A 60 -4.86 -17.04 9.35
N SER A 61 -5.79 -16.28 8.76
CA SER A 61 -5.46 -15.22 7.81
C SER A 61 -6.60 -14.22 7.62
N LEU A 62 -6.31 -12.93 7.86
CA LEU A 62 -7.20 -11.84 7.47
C LEU A 62 -6.88 -11.38 6.04
N TYR A 63 -7.64 -11.86 5.07
CA TYR A 63 -7.42 -11.54 3.66
C TYR A 63 -7.95 -10.16 3.24
N GLY A 64 -8.97 -9.62 3.91
CA GLY A 64 -9.65 -8.41 3.47
C GLY A 64 -10.60 -8.66 2.29
N ASP A 65 -11.70 -7.93 2.17
CA ASP A 65 -12.58 -7.91 0.98
C ASP A 65 -12.52 -6.58 0.22
N VAL A 66 -11.99 -5.54 0.86
CA VAL A 66 -11.75 -4.22 0.25
C VAL A 66 -10.25 -4.01 0.09
N VAL A 67 -9.79 -3.88 -1.15
CA VAL A 67 -8.44 -3.37 -1.47
C VAL A 67 -8.55 -1.85 -1.55
N HIS A 68 -7.75 -1.12 -0.75
CA HIS A 68 -7.83 0.33 -0.47
C HIS A 68 -8.60 1.13 -1.54
N PRO A 69 -9.70 1.82 -1.18
CA PRO A 69 -11.01 1.73 -1.85
C PRO A 69 -10.97 2.26 -3.28
N TRP A 70 -10.52 1.40 -4.18
CA TRP A 70 -10.49 1.56 -5.63
C TRP A 70 -10.31 3.01 -6.11
N PRO A 71 -9.15 3.65 -5.81
CA PRO A 71 -8.88 5.00 -6.27
C PRO A 71 -8.67 5.02 -7.79
N PHE A 72 -8.84 6.20 -8.38
CA PHE A 72 -8.35 6.49 -9.72
C PHE A 72 -7.21 7.51 -9.63
N PHE A 73 -6.21 7.37 -10.50
CA PHE A 73 -5.14 8.36 -10.67
C PHE A 73 -5.13 8.78 -12.14
N LYS A 74 -5.37 10.06 -12.39
CA LYS A 74 -5.38 10.61 -13.77
C LYS A 74 -3.95 10.70 -14.29
N VAL A 75 -3.69 10.12 -15.45
CA VAL A 75 -2.37 10.08 -16.08
C VAL A 75 -2.35 10.81 -17.43
N GLU A 76 -1.17 11.27 -17.80
CA GLU A 76 -0.83 11.73 -19.14
C GLU A 76 -0.20 10.58 -19.95
N PRO A 77 -0.19 10.63 -21.29
CA PRO A 77 0.41 9.58 -22.12
C PRO A 77 1.96 9.65 -22.10
N GLN A 78 2.56 9.32 -20.96
CA GLN A 78 3.99 9.31 -20.70
C GLN A 78 4.42 8.13 -19.81
N LYS A 79 5.72 8.01 -19.52
CA LYS A 79 6.25 6.96 -18.62
C LYS A 79 6.05 7.35 -17.15
N TYR A 80 5.72 6.36 -16.33
CA TYR A 80 5.58 6.48 -14.88
C TYR A 80 6.44 5.42 -14.18
N ARG A 81 6.97 5.76 -13.01
CA ARG A 81 7.61 4.85 -12.06
C ARG A 81 6.61 4.55 -10.96
N LEU A 82 6.23 3.28 -10.81
CA LEU A 82 5.30 2.84 -9.79
C LEU A 82 6.06 2.08 -8.70
N ARG A 83 5.96 2.54 -7.45
CA ARG A 83 6.62 1.92 -6.29
C ARG A 83 5.61 1.11 -5.50
N PHE A 84 5.45 -0.16 -5.85
CA PHE A 84 4.52 -1.07 -5.17
C PHE A 84 5.04 -1.48 -3.79
N LEU A 85 4.16 -1.39 -2.80
CA LEU A 85 4.37 -1.95 -1.47
C LEU A 85 3.14 -2.77 -1.08
N ASN A 86 3.32 -4.07 -0.84
CA ASN A 86 2.26 -4.88 -0.22
C ASN A 86 2.30 -4.68 1.31
N ALA A 87 1.35 -3.91 1.82
CA ALA A 87 1.13 -3.66 3.24
C ALA A 87 -0.17 -4.32 3.75
N ALA A 88 -0.70 -5.33 3.06
CA ALA A 88 -1.80 -6.14 3.55
C ALA A 88 -1.36 -7.08 4.68
N VAL A 89 -2.29 -7.44 5.57
CA VAL A 89 -1.99 -8.37 6.69
C VAL A 89 -1.67 -9.76 6.15
N SER A 90 -2.53 -10.32 5.28
CA SER A 90 -2.37 -11.70 4.79
C SER A 90 -2.49 -11.85 3.27
N ARG A 91 -2.98 -10.83 2.55
CA ARG A 91 -3.23 -10.92 1.11
C ARG A 91 -1.93 -10.81 0.32
N SER A 92 -1.73 -11.77 -0.58
CA SER A 92 -0.78 -11.66 -1.70
C SER A 92 -1.49 -11.18 -2.96
N PHE A 93 -0.77 -10.49 -3.84
CA PHE A 93 -1.30 -9.94 -5.08
C PHE A 93 -0.54 -10.47 -6.30
N VAL A 94 -1.29 -10.75 -7.36
CA VAL A 94 -0.79 -10.80 -8.74
C VAL A 94 -1.41 -9.60 -9.43
N LEU A 95 -0.57 -8.69 -9.92
CA LEU A 95 -0.98 -7.41 -10.49
C LEU A 95 -1.03 -7.46 -12.02
#